data_AF-A0A6B0X415-F1
#
_entry.id   AF-A0A6B0X415-F1
#
_cell.length_a   1.000
_cell.length_b   1.000
_cell.length_c   1.000
_cell.angle_alpha   90.00
_cell.angle_beta   90.00
_cell.angle_gamma   90.00
#
_symmetry.space_group_name_H-M   'P 1'
#
loop_
_entity.id
_entity.type
_entity.pdbx_description
1 polymer ?
#
loop_
_entity_poly.entity_id
_entity_poly.type
_entity_poly.pdbx_seq_one_letter_code
_entity_poly.pdbx_strand_id
1 'polypeptide(L)'
;MTGRGVKVAVVDSGIEPNHPKIGAIAGGVGLCALADGGIQREDDFSDRAGHGTACAGIIRKLAPEAELYGIRIFDESLTTDGQSLVEAIAWAIEEGMDVVNLSLGTIDPAYKRPLAEICSKAVEANLILVGSQHNEGMESYPAELSDVIGVTWGKIYDRYGYYYRPGQAIECVARGDQQRLCWLDGGATITGGTSFAAPHISAIVALIRQRFPGAGLTQVREILAANALESEESRSVTVASDTTVERPDFPSYEWIGRAALYPYNKEMHALVRHAKHLHFTITGIADPVGKGLVGKDAGEAIGIESLGVRIVPKLGDALEGADTLVLGYVDQLSRLGKKDLLREAIQTALERGLNVFSFLAVDPETYADLYDLARSKGLRLEFPDFDFADVQRCLAAQGSERAVDVPVVGVFGTSSQQGKFTLQLALRQKLIEQGYKVGQLGTEHHSALFGMDFSFPMGYAAPRELPLQYYGPYLDHKMREINAAKKPDIMLVGCQSGTIPYDVVNKNSHTEPSIHFLLGTKPDACILVVNSTDSDAYIQDTIDGIRILSKAPVLLLAMSDKEKHARSVYGKTWISSRQMSEGEIQDHLERLEASFGLPAVAIVAEEGQQRMADIVVNHFAAERGPVSEEIKKAG
;
A
#
# COMPACT_ATOMS: atom_id res chain seq x y z
N MET A 1 23.48 -25.42 -8.58
CA MET A 1 22.31 -26.28 -8.87
C MET A 1 21.50 -25.60 -9.96
N THR A 2 20.88 -26.35 -10.84
CA THR A 2 20.15 -25.85 -12.02
C THR A 2 18.76 -26.47 -12.16
N GLY A 3 18.38 -27.43 -11.31
CA GLY A 3 17.13 -28.18 -11.41
C GLY A 3 17.22 -29.40 -12.34
N ARG A 4 18.40 -29.71 -12.88
CA ARG A 4 18.60 -30.80 -13.84
C ARG A 4 18.06 -32.13 -13.30
N GLY A 5 17.23 -32.80 -14.11
CA GLY A 5 16.66 -34.11 -13.82
C GLY A 5 15.49 -34.09 -12.84
N VAL A 6 14.92 -32.90 -12.57
CA VAL A 6 13.73 -32.74 -11.73
C VAL A 6 12.56 -32.33 -12.62
N LYS A 7 11.45 -33.06 -12.52
CA LYS A 7 10.21 -32.77 -13.25
C LYS A 7 9.32 -31.81 -12.46
N VAL A 8 8.99 -30.67 -13.05
CA VAL A 8 8.16 -29.63 -12.43
C VAL A 8 6.91 -29.38 -13.28
N ALA A 9 5.75 -29.72 -12.73
CA ALA A 9 4.46 -29.43 -13.36
C ALA A 9 3.93 -28.05 -12.95
N VAL A 10 3.39 -27.30 -13.91
CA VAL A 10 2.72 -26.01 -13.69
C VAL A 10 1.24 -26.20 -13.99
N VAL A 11 0.41 -26.26 -12.94
CA VAL A 11 -1.05 -26.32 -13.07
C VAL A 11 -1.58 -24.89 -13.13
N ASP A 12 -2.04 -24.49 -14.31
CA ASP A 12 -2.42 -23.09 -14.60
C ASP A 12 -3.17 -22.98 -15.94
N SER A 13 -3.01 -21.88 -16.68
CA SER A 13 -3.63 -21.62 -17.99
C SER A 13 -2.94 -22.32 -19.16
N GLY A 14 -1.90 -23.13 -18.88
CA GLY A 14 -1.01 -23.76 -19.86
C GLY A 14 0.38 -23.11 -19.90
N ILE A 15 1.25 -23.59 -20.77
CA ILE A 15 2.57 -22.97 -21.01
C ILE A 15 2.75 -22.75 -22.51
N GLU A 16 3.16 -21.56 -22.94
CA GLU A 16 3.52 -21.29 -24.34
C GLU A 16 4.74 -22.14 -24.74
N PRO A 17 4.59 -23.08 -25.69
CA PRO A 17 5.70 -23.88 -26.18
C PRO A 17 6.72 -22.99 -26.90
N ASN A 18 8.01 -23.21 -26.66
CA ASN A 18 9.11 -22.50 -27.33
C ASN A 18 9.19 -20.98 -27.05
N HIS A 19 8.54 -20.47 -25.99
CA HIS A 19 8.73 -19.08 -25.57
C HIS A 19 10.24 -18.77 -25.44
N PRO A 20 10.80 -17.68 -26.04
CA PRO A 20 12.25 -17.47 -26.15
C PRO A 20 13.03 -17.40 -24.83
N LYS A 21 12.36 -17.06 -23.73
CA LYS A 21 12.94 -17.05 -22.37
C LYS A 21 12.72 -18.33 -21.56
N ILE A 22 11.85 -19.23 -22.03
CA ILE A 22 11.52 -20.48 -21.35
C ILE A 22 12.18 -21.67 -22.05
N GLY A 23 12.19 -21.68 -23.38
CA GLY A 23 12.75 -22.76 -24.18
C GLY A 23 11.81 -23.96 -24.29
N ALA A 24 12.39 -25.15 -24.50
CA ALA A 24 11.62 -26.38 -24.69
C ALA A 24 10.89 -26.82 -23.41
N ILE A 25 9.64 -27.25 -23.58
CA ILE A 25 8.78 -27.84 -22.54
C ILE A 25 8.77 -29.36 -22.75
N ALA A 26 8.84 -30.13 -21.67
CA ALA A 26 9.02 -31.59 -21.73
C ALA A 26 7.71 -32.33 -22.10
N GLY A 27 6.56 -31.72 -21.83
CA GLY A 27 5.23 -32.25 -22.17
C GLY A 27 4.13 -31.52 -21.41
N GLY A 28 2.93 -32.09 -21.40
CA GLY A 28 1.81 -31.53 -20.67
C GLY A 28 0.48 -32.17 -21.04
N VAL A 29 -0.59 -31.71 -20.39
CA VAL A 29 -1.98 -32.11 -20.65
C VAL A 29 -2.92 -30.90 -20.51
N GLY A 30 -3.96 -30.85 -21.32
CA GLY A 30 -5.12 -29.98 -21.11
C GLY A 30 -6.24 -30.73 -20.41
N LEU A 31 -6.88 -30.12 -19.42
CA LEU A 31 -8.06 -30.66 -18.75
C LEU A 31 -9.27 -29.80 -19.10
N CYS A 32 -10.33 -30.44 -19.60
CA CYS A 32 -11.56 -29.79 -19.99
C CYS A 32 -12.74 -30.42 -19.23
N ALA A 33 -13.53 -29.59 -18.56
CA ALA A 33 -14.73 -30.04 -17.86
C ALA A 33 -15.85 -30.40 -18.84
N LEU A 34 -16.43 -31.57 -18.68
CA LEU A 34 -17.55 -32.07 -19.47
C LEU A 34 -18.88 -31.71 -18.81
N ALA A 35 -19.95 -31.63 -19.62
CA ALA A 35 -21.29 -31.29 -19.15
C ALA A 35 -21.89 -32.32 -18.16
N ASP A 36 -21.34 -33.53 -18.10
CA ASP A 36 -21.72 -34.58 -17.16
C ASP A 36 -20.91 -34.57 -15.86
N GLY A 37 -20.01 -33.59 -15.68
CA GLY A 37 -19.13 -33.45 -14.52
C GLY A 37 -17.85 -34.30 -14.61
N GLY A 38 -17.60 -34.99 -15.72
CA GLY A 38 -16.32 -35.64 -16.00
C GLY A 38 -15.24 -34.64 -16.44
N ILE A 39 -13.97 -35.04 -16.35
CA ILE A 39 -12.84 -34.28 -16.90
C ILE A 39 -12.25 -35.04 -18.08
N GLN A 40 -12.14 -34.38 -19.23
CA GLN A 40 -11.47 -34.91 -20.41
C GLN A 40 -10.02 -34.41 -20.46
N ARG A 41 -9.09 -35.34 -20.72
CA ARG A 41 -7.68 -35.03 -21.00
C ARG A 41 -7.48 -34.76 -22.49
N GLU A 42 -6.73 -33.72 -22.81
CA GLU A 42 -6.39 -33.27 -24.16
C GLU A 42 -4.88 -33.15 -24.31
N ASP A 43 -4.37 -33.31 -25.53
CA ASP A 43 -2.93 -33.13 -25.82
C ASP A 43 -2.52 -31.64 -25.82
N ASP A 44 -3.48 -30.70 -25.88
CA ASP A 44 -3.21 -29.26 -25.90
C ASP A 44 -3.05 -28.67 -24.50
N PHE A 45 -1.81 -28.44 -24.10
CA PHE A 45 -1.42 -27.74 -22.87
C PHE A 45 -0.94 -26.29 -23.12
N SER A 46 -1.19 -25.75 -24.31
CA SER A 46 -0.72 -24.42 -24.71
C SER A 46 -1.39 -23.33 -23.89
N ASP A 47 -0.62 -22.32 -23.48
CA ASP A 47 -1.17 -21.19 -22.74
C ASP A 47 -2.02 -20.28 -23.63
N ARG A 48 -3.21 -19.91 -23.13
CA ARG A 48 -4.13 -18.98 -23.80
C ARG A 48 -4.32 -17.66 -23.06
N ALA A 49 -3.85 -17.57 -21.82
CA ALA A 49 -4.04 -16.39 -20.96
C ALA A 49 -2.73 -15.71 -20.57
N GLY A 50 -1.59 -16.42 -20.62
CA GLY A 50 -0.25 -15.92 -20.29
C GLY A 50 0.17 -16.16 -18.84
N HIS A 51 -0.75 -16.49 -17.94
CA HIS A 51 -0.49 -16.65 -16.51
C HIS A 51 0.40 -17.87 -16.22
N GLY A 52 0.10 -19.02 -16.81
CA GLY A 52 0.95 -20.21 -16.67
C GLY A 52 2.33 -20.06 -17.31
N THR A 53 2.44 -19.35 -18.44
CA THR A 53 3.71 -18.97 -19.08
C THR A 53 4.55 -18.07 -18.17
N ALA A 54 3.90 -17.15 -17.45
CA ALA A 54 4.58 -16.32 -16.44
C ALA A 54 5.16 -17.17 -15.30
N CYS A 55 4.38 -18.08 -14.74
CA CYS A 55 4.81 -19.02 -13.70
C CYS A 55 5.98 -19.90 -14.17
N ALA A 56 5.86 -20.50 -15.35
CA ALA A 56 6.92 -21.31 -15.97
C ALA A 56 8.20 -20.49 -16.22
N GLY A 57 8.07 -19.22 -16.60
CA GLY A 57 9.20 -18.31 -16.79
C GLY A 57 9.98 -18.01 -15.51
N ILE A 58 9.28 -17.88 -14.37
CA ILE A 58 9.92 -17.74 -13.05
C ILE A 58 10.71 -19.01 -12.72
N ILE A 59 10.09 -20.18 -12.86
CA ILE A 59 10.71 -21.46 -12.55
C ILE A 59 11.95 -21.66 -13.43
N ARG A 60 11.84 -21.44 -14.74
CA ARG A 60 12.99 -21.53 -15.67
C ARG A 60 14.13 -20.58 -15.30
N LYS A 61 13.83 -19.36 -14.84
CA LYS A 61 14.87 -18.40 -14.48
C LYS A 61 15.71 -18.84 -13.27
N LEU A 62 15.12 -19.59 -12.34
CA LEU A 62 15.75 -20.01 -11.09
C LEU A 62 16.31 -21.44 -11.17
N ALA A 63 15.59 -22.34 -11.85
CA ALA A 63 15.93 -23.72 -12.14
C ALA A 63 16.00 -23.95 -13.67
N PRO A 64 17.05 -23.45 -14.35
CA PRO A 64 17.12 -23.41 -15.82
C PRO A 64 17.09 -24.75 -16.53
N GLU A 65 17.47 -25.83 -15.85
CA GLU A 65 17.52 -27.20 -16.39
C GLU A 65 16.45 -28.12 -15.82
N ALA A 66 15.47 -27.58 -15.07
CA ALA A 66 14.28 -28.34 -14.70
C ALA A 66 13.44 -28.71 -15.93
N GLU A 67 12.85 -29.89 -15.91
CA GLU A 67 11.95 -30.38 -16.95
C GLU A 67 10.55 -29.86 -16.65
N LEU A 68 10.11 -28.84 -17.39
CA LEU A 68 8.81 -28.21 -17.18
C LEU A 68 7.71 -28.97 -17.92
N TYR A 69 6.60 -29.22 -17.23
CA TYR A 69 5.37 -29.79 -17.78
C TYR A 69 4.20 -28.82 -17.58
N GLY A 70 3.40 -28.59 -18.62
CA GLY A 70 2.21 -27.73 -18.53
C GLY A 70 0.95 -28.53 -18.24
N ILE A 71 0.16 -28.13 -17.25
CA ILE A 71 -1.17 -28.70 -17.00
C ILE A 71 -2.18 -27.55 -17.11
N ARG A 72 -2.87 -27.47 -18.26
CA ARG A 72 -3.85 -26.42 -18.53
C ARG A 72 -5.20 -26.82 -17.95
N ILE A 73 -5.73 -26.06 -17.00
CA ILE A 73 -7.04 -26.31 -16.40
C ILE A 73 -8.02 -25.13 -16.50
N PHE A 74 -7.52 -23.95 -16.87
CA PHE A 74 -8.36 -22.77 -17.08
C PHE A 74 -8.97 -22.74 -18.48
N ASP A 75 -10.18 -22.19 -18.57
CA ASP A 75 -10.77 -21.70 -19.82
C ASP A 75 -10.22 -20.30 -20.20
N GLU A 76 -10.73 -19.74 -21.30
CA GLU A 76 -10.32 -18.42 -21.82
C GLU A 76 -10.65 -17.25 -20.87
N SER A 77 -11.48 -17.45 -19.85
CA SER A 77 -11.86 -16.47 -18.83
C SER A 77 -11.10 -16.65 -17.51
N LEU A 78 -10.08 -17.51 -17.47
CA LEU A 78 -9.34 -17.89 -16.25
C LEU A 78 -10.22 -18.50 -15.16
N THR A 79 -11.29 -19.20 -15.57
CA THR A 79 -12.15 -19.97 -14.65
C THR A 79 -11.91 -21.47 -14.80
N THR A 80 -12.02 -22.19 -13.68
CA THR A 80 -11.87 -23.65 -13.61
C THR A 80 -12.68 -24.19 -12.43
N ASP A 81 -13.00 -25.47 -12.42
CA ASP A 81 -13.69 -26.13 -11.31
C ASP A 81 -12.70 -26.85 -10.38
N GLY A 82 -13.14 -27.10 -9.14
CA GLY A 82 -12.31 -27.80 -8.15
C GLY A 82 -12.00 -29.25 -8.54
N GLN A 83 -12.82 -29.86 -9.39
CA GLN A 83 -12.62 -31.24 -9.86
C GLN A 83 -11.45 -31.33 -10.84
N SER A 84 -11.27 -30.33 -11.70
CA SER A 84 -10.14 -30.19 -12.63
C SER A 84 -8.83 -30.04 -11.87
N LEU A 85 -8.84 -29.35 -10.73
CA LEU A 85 -7.67 -29.23 -9.85
C LEU A 85 -7.32 -30.57 -9.18
N VAL A 86 -8.32 -31.35 -8.74
CA VAL A 86 -8.11 -32.72 -8.22
C VAL A 86 -7.50 -33.61 -9.29
N GLU A 87 -8.05 -33.59 -10.51
CA GLU A 87 -7.56 -34.38 -11.65
C GLU A 87 -6.15 -33.96 -12.08
N ALA A 88 -5.82 -32.66 -12.03
CA ALA A 88 -4.48 -32.17 -12.33
C ALA A 88 -3.42 -32.74 -11.37
N ILE A 89 -3.73 -32.80 -10.07
CA ILE A 89 -2.84 -33.40 -9.08
C ILE A 89 -2.76 -34.92 -9.31
N ALA A 90 -3.87 -35.58 -9.64
CA ALA A 90 -3.89 -37.01 -9.96
C ALA A 90 -3.00 -37.35 -11.16
N TRP A 91 -3.09 -36.56 -12.25
CA TRP A 91 -2.22 -36.71 -13.42
C TRP A 91 -0.74 -36.52 -13.08
N ALA A 92 -0.41 -35.52 -12.24
CA ALA A 92 0.97 -35.30 -11.82
C ALA A 92 1.55 -36.47 -11.01
N ILE A 93 0.72 -37.16 -10.22
CA ILE A 93 1.09 -38.39 -9.52
C ILE A 93 1.33 -39.52 -10.53
N GLU A 94 0.42 -39.72 -11.48
CA GLU A 94 0.51 -40.78 -12.51
C GLU A 94 1.76 -40.66 -13.37
N GLU A 95 2.13 -39.44 -13.76
CA GLU A 95 3.31 -39.15 -14.59
C GLU A 95 4.64 -39.06 -13.79
N GLY A 96 4.57 -39.26 -12.47
CA GLY A 96 5.73 -39.26 -11.59
C GLY A 96 6.45 -37.92 -11.59
N MET A 97 5.72 -36.82 -11.44
CA MET A 97 6.30 -35.49 -11.23
C MET A 97 7.02 -35.42 -9.88
N ASP A 98 8.00 -34.53 -9.76
CA ASP A 98 8.69 -34.28 -8.48
C ASP A 98 8.09 -33.09 -7.72
N VAL A 99 7.69 -32.05 -8.45
CA VAL A 99 7.17 -30.81 -7.90
C VAL A 99 5.96 -30.34 -8.72
N VAL A 100 4.89 -29.91 -8.06
CA VAL A 100 3.76 -29.22 -8.71
C VAL A 100 3.65 -27.80 -8.18
N ASN A 101 3.67 -26.84 -9.10
CA ASN A 101 3.32 -25.46 -8.84
C ASN A 101 1.82 -25.24 -9.02
N LEU A 102 1.14 -24.85 -7.95
CA LEU A 102 -0.28 -24.53 -7.89
C LEU A 102 -0.44 -23.02 -7.63
N SER A 103 -0.49 -22.22 -8.69
CA SER A 103 -0.69 -20.75 -8.61
C SER A 103 -2.17 -20.36 -8.60
N LEU A 104 -3.00 -21.25 -8.07
CA LEU A 104 -4.45 -21.16 -7.95
C LEU A 104 -4.95 -21.95 -6.72
N GLY A 105 -6.22 -21.78 -6.38
CA GLY A 105 -6.90 -22.56 -5.36
C GLY A 105 -8.40 -22.31 -5.38
N THR A 106 -9.13 -23.01 -4.51
CA THR A 106 -10.58 -22.83 -4.33
C THR A 106 -10.93 -22.52 -2.89
N ILE A 107 -11.91 -21.62 -2.71
CA ILE A 107 -12.54 -21.32 -1.43
C ILE A 107 -13.83 -22.13 -1.22
N ASP A 108 -14.22 -22.95 -2.19
CA ASP A 108 -15.40 -23.79 -2.09
C ASP A 108 -15.15 -24.94 -1.09
N PRO A 109 -15.85 -24.96 0.06
CA PRO A 109 -15.65 -25.97 1.09
C PRO A 109 -15.97 -27.39 0.61
N ALA A 110 -16.76 -27.56 -0.46
CA ALA A 110 -17.06 -28.88 -1.04
C ALA A 110 -15.79 -29.61 -1.50
N TYR A 111 -14.76 -28.87 -1.90
CA TYR A 111 -13.51 -29.43 -2.42
C TYR A 111 -12.41 -29.58 -1.36
N LYS A 112 -12.61 -29.11 -0.11
CA LYS A 112 -11.63 -29.27 0.98
C LYS A 112 -11.22 -30.73 1.16
N ARG A 113 -12.21 -31.63 1.25
CA ARG A 113 -11.97 -33.07 1.48
C ARG A 113 -11.38 -33.77 0.24
N PRO A 114 -11.94 -33.66 -0.97
CA PRO A 114 -11.32 -34.22 -2.17
C PRO A 114 -9.87 -33.75 -2.38
N LEU A 115 -9.58 -32.46 -2.17
CA LEU A 115 -8.23 -31.92 -2.28
C LEU A 115 -7.30 -32.46 -1.19
N ALA A 116 -7.76 -32.60 0.05
CA ALA A 116 -6.98 -33.25 1.11
C ALA A 116 -6.63 -34.71 0.79
N GLU A 117 -7.59 -35.48 0.29
CA GLU A 117 -7.38 -36.89 -0.07
C GLU A 117 -6.35 -37.04 -1.20
N ILE A 118 -6.40 -36.20 -2.24
CA ILE A 118 -5.43 -36.26 -3.34
C ILE A 118 -4.05 -35.69 -2.95
N CYS A 119 -4.00 -34.65 -2.10
CA CYS A 119 -2.73 -34.11 -1.59
C CYS A 119 -1.99 -35.12 -0.72
N SER A 120 -2.70 -35.86 0.13
CA SER A 120 -2.11 -36.97 0.90
C SER A 120 -1.50 -38.04 -0.01
N LYS A 121 -2.19 -38.41 -1.10
CA LYS A 121 -1.65 -39.35 -2.10
C LYS A 121 -0.42 -38.79 -2.82
N ALA A 122 -0.37 -37.49 -3.08
CA ALA A 122 0.81 -36.84 -3.65
C ALA A 122 2.03 -37.01 -2.72
N VAL A 123 1.85 -36.79 -1.41
CA VAL A 123 2.90 -36.99 -0.41
C VAL A 123 3.35 -38.46 -0.37
N GLU A 124 2.42 -39.42 -0.40
CA GLU A 124 2.72 -40.86 -0.46
C GLU A 124 3.53 -41.23 -1.72
N ALA A 125 3.25 -40.58 -2.85
CA ALA A 125 3.99 -40.73 -4.10
C ALA A 125 5.32 -39.94 -4.12
N ASN A 126 5.68 -39.26 -3.03
CA ASN A 126 6.85 -38.39 -2.92
C ASN A 126 6.86 -37.21 -3.91
N LEU A 127 5.67 -36.71 -4.25
CA LEU A 127 5.41 -35.52 -5.04
C LEU A 127 5.18 -34.32 -4.11
N ILE A 128 5.90 -33.22 -4.34
CA ILE A 128 5.81 -32.01 -3.51
C ILE A 128 4.89 -30.99 -4.17
N LEU A 129 3.84 -30.59 -3.47
CA LEU A 129 2.92 -29.56 -3.92
C LEU A 129 3.31 -28.21 -3.31
N VAL A 130 3.33 -27.16 -4.12
CA VAL A 130 3.59 -25.77 -3.70
C VAL A 130 2.41 -24.90 -4.13
N GLY A 131 1.67 -24.36 -3.17
CA GLY A 131 0.41 -23.65 -3.40
C GLY A 131 0.46 -22.18 -3.01
N SER A 132 -0.06 -21.29 -3.86
CA SER A 132 -0.20 -19.87 -3.52
C SER A 132 -1.40 -19.62 -2.60
N GLN A 133 -1.22 -18.79 -1.57
CA GLN A 133 -2.31 -18.26 -0.77
C GLN A 133 -3.29 -17.46 -1.65
N HIS A 134 -4.57 -17.49 -1.32
CA HIS A 134 -5.55 -16.60 -1.93
C HIS A 134 -5.11 -15.12 -1.79
N ASN A 135 -5.23 -14.33 -2.85
CA ASN A 135 -4.79 -12.92 -2.89
C ASN A 135 -5.47 -12.03 -1.82
N GLU A 136 -6.54 -12.52 -1.20
CA GLU A 136 -7.35 -11.80 -0.20
C GLU A 136 -7.24 -12.43 1.20
N GLY A 137 -6.29 -13.36 1.40
CA GLY A 137 -6.05 -14.01 2.68
C GLY A 137 -7.17 -14.95 3.18
N MET A 138 -8.11 -15.33 2.30
CA MET A 138 -9.14 -16.31 2.60
C MET A 138 -8.57 -17.73 2.66
N GLU A 139 -9.15 -18.57 3.53
CA GLU A 139 -8.83 -20.01 3.59
C GLU A 139 -9.07 -20.65 2.22
N SER A 140 -7.99 -21.07 1.56
CA SER A 140 -8.03 -21.63 0.21
C SER A 140 -7.30 -22.95 0.11
N TYR A 141 -7.89 -23.90 -0.61
CA TYR A 141 -7.34 -25.23 -0.79
C TYR A 141 -6.76 -25.38 -2.20
N PRO A 142 -5.61 -26.07 -2.35
CA PRO A 142 -4.95 -26.86 -1.32
C PRO A 142 -3.84 -26.12 -0.53
N ALA A 143 -3.61 -24.82 -0.76
CA ALA A 143 -2.47 -24.09 -0.18
C ALA A 143 -2.41 -24.11 1.36
N GLU A 144 -3.55 -24.21 2.05
CA GLU A 144 -3.62 -24.30 3.52
C GLU A 144 -3.64 -25.72 4.08
N LEU A 145 -3.56 -26.75 3.22
CA LEU A 145 -3.48 -28.13 3.67
C LEU A 145 -2.06 -28.47 4.13
N SER A 146 -1.93 -29.26 5.20
CA SER A 146 -0.62 -29.65 5.75
C SER A 146 0.28 -30.41 4.79
N ASP A 147 -0.30 -31.03 3.76
CA ASP A 147 0.40 -31.78 2.71
C ASP A 147 0.94 -30.89 1.58
N VAL A 148 0.74 -29.58 1.66
CA VAL A 148 1.16 -28.59 0.66
C VAL A 148 2.07 -27.54 1.29
N ILE A 149 3.10 -27.13 0.57
CA ILE A 149 3.92 -25.97 0.96
C ILE A 149 3.16 -24.71 0.56
N GLY A 150 2.54 -24.06 1.54
CA GLY A 150 1.79 -22.82 1.36
C GLY A 150 2.69 -21.60 1.20
N VAL A 151 2.43 -20.79 0.18
CA VAL A 151 3.25 -19.62 -0.18
C VAL A 151 2.41 -18.35 -0.25
N THR A 152 2.77 -17.33 0.52
CA THR A 152 2.30 -15.96 0.32
C THR A 152 3.39 -15.11 -0.33
N TRP A 153 3.05 -13.86 -0.64
CA TRP A 153 3.98 -12.94 -1.27
C TRP A 153 4.57 -11.91 -0.30
N GLY A 154 5.77 -11.45 -0.62
CA GLY A 154 6.42 -10.31 0.00
C GLY A 154 7.34 -9.59 -0.99
N LYS A 155 7.90 -8.46 -0.54
CA LYS A 155 8.94 -7.74 -1.28
C LYS A 155 10.30 -8.38 -0.97
N ILE A 156 10.70 -9.32 -1.83
CA ILE A 156 11.97 -10.03 -1.68
C ILE A 156 12.84 -9.77 -2.90
N TYR A 157 14.02 -9.20 -2.64
CA TYR A 157 14.92 -8.74 -3.70
C TYR A 157 16.02 -9.76 -4.02
N ASP A 158 16.37 -10.61 -3.06
CA ASP A 158 17.32 -11.69 -3.31
C ASP A 158 16.78 -12.68 -4.34
N ARG A 159 17.66 -13.20 -5.19
CA ARG A 159 17.28 -14.07 -6.31
C ARG A 159 16.67 -15.39 -5.85
N TYR A 160 17.15 -15.94 -4.74
CA TYR A 160 16.69 -17.21 -4.18
C TYR A 160 16.10 -17.03 -2.76
N GLY A 161 15.90 -15.78 -2.34
CA GLY A 161 15.44 -15.44 -1.00
C GLY A 161 13.95 -15.67 -0.81
N TYR A 162 13.61 -16.04 0.41
CA TYR A 162 12.26 -16.19 0.94
C TYR A 162 12.34 -16.16 2.47
N TYR A 163 11.25 -15.81 3.12
CA TYR A 163 11.10 -16.02 4.56
C TYR A 163 10.34 -17.31 4.82
N TYR A 164 10.58 -17.92 5.98
CA TYR A 164 9.91 -19.13 6.41
C TYR A 164 9.28 -18.91 7.79
N ARG A 165 8.04 -19.37 7.97
CA ARG A 165 7.21 -19.21 9.17
C ARG A 165 6.87 -20.60 9.71
N PRO A 166 7.68 -21.14 10.64
CA PRO A 166 7.49 -22.48 11.16
C PRO A 166 6.10 -22.67 11.80
N GLY A 167 5.42 -23.76 11.46
CA GLY A 167 4.14 -24.14 12.05
C GLY A 167 2.91 -23.38 11.52
N GLN A 168 3.06 -22.49 10.55
CA GLN A 168 1.93 -21.87 9.84
C GLN A 168 1.52 -22.69 8.61
N ALA A 169 0.23 -22.67 8.26
CA ALA A 169 -0.26 -23.31 7.02
C ALA A 169 0.35 -22.67 5.77
N ILE A 170 0.49 -21.35 5.76
CA ILE A 170 1.22 -20.59 4.74
C ILE A 170 2.63 -20.29 5.24
N GLU A 171 3.49 -21.31 5.15
CA GLU A 171 4.82 -21.32 5.76
C GLU A 171 5.88 -20.51 4.99
N CYS A 172 5.70 -20.22 3.70
CA CYS A 172 6.69 -19.47 2.91
C CYS A 172 6.19 -18.07 2.52
N VAL A 173 7.07 -17.08 2.58
CA VAL A 173 6.87 -15.76 1.97
C VAL A 173 7.90 -15.61 0.84
N ALA A 174 7.45 -15.50 -0.41
CA ALA A 174 8.33 -15.41 -1.58
C ALA A 174 8.05 -14.15 -2.41
N ARG A 175 8.87 -13.88 -3.42
CA ARG A 175 8.72 -12.68 -4.25
C ARG A 175 7.45 -12.74 -5.11
N GLY A 176 6.43 -11.97 -4.73
CA GLY A 176 5.22 -11.77 -5.54
C GLY A 176 4.94 -10.29 -5.86
N ASP A 177 5.89 -9.40 -5.60
CA ASP A 177 5.79 -7.99 -5.99
C ASP A 177 5.78 -7.80 -7.52
N GLN A 178 5.52 -6.57 -7.97
CA GLN A 178 5.52 -6.23 -9.40
C GLN A 178 6.84 -6.62 -10.06
N GLN A 179 6.80 -7.63 -10.92
CA GLN A 179 7.96 -8.23 -11.55
C GLN A 179 7.72 -8.42 -13.05
N ARG A 180 8.80 -8.39 -13.83
CA ARG A 180 8.72 -8.64 -15.28
C ARG A 180 8.60 -10.15 -15.51
N LEU A 181 7.49 -10.57 -16.07
CA LEU A 181 7.13 -11.96 -16.29
C LEU A 181 7.10 -12.28 -17.79
N CYS A 182 7.36 -13.53 -18.13
CA CYS A 182 7.11 -14.02 -19.49
C CYS A 182 5.61 -13.95 -19.78
N TRP A 183 5.24 -13.72 -21.04
CA TRP A 183 3.86 -13.65 -21.48
C TRP A 183 3.75 -14.23 -22.89
N LEU A 184 2.52 -14.38 -23.40
CA LEU A 184 2.26 -14.93 -24.72
C LEU A 184 3.04 -14.23 -25.86
N ASP A 185 3.21 -14.96 -26.96
CA ASP A 185 3.88 -14.53 -28.18
C ASP A 185 5.35 -14.16 -27.97
N GLY A 186 6.02 -14.82 -27.02
CA GLY A 186 7.39 -14.50 -26.61
C GLY A 186 7.53 -13.15 -25.90
N GLY A 187 6.42 -12.57 -25.46
CA GLY A 187 6.32 -11.25 -24.86
C GLY A 187 6.74 -11.20 -23.40
N ALA A 188 6.43 -10.08 -22.77
CA ALA A 188 6.57 -9.93 -21.34
C ALA A 188 5.54 -8.94 -20.80
N THR A 189 5.06 -9.21 -19.59
CA THR A 189 4.19 -8.31 -18.84
C THR A 189 4.88 -7.88 -17.53
N ILE A 190 4.36 -6.85 -16.88
CA ILE A 190 4.75 -6.47 -15.53
C ILE A 190 3.49 -6.56 -14.68
N THR A 191 3.49 -7.51 -13.76
CA THR A 191 2.41 -7.72 -12.80
C THR A 191 2.97 -8.38 -11.53
N GLY A 192 2.17 -8.48 -10.49
CA GLY A 192 2.48 -9.10 -9.19
C GLY A 192 1.26 -9.85 -8.66
N GLY A 193 1.43 -10.59 -7.57
CA GLY A 193 0.40 -11.43 -6.95
C GLY A 193 1.00 -12.64 -6.24
N THR A 194 0.25 -13.28 -5.34
CA THR A 194 0.66 -14.52 -4.67
C THR A 194 0.91 -15.65 -5.67
N SER A 195 0.15 -15.67 -6.76
CA SER A 195 0.31 -16.61 -7.88
C SER A 195 1.71 -16.59 -8.49
N PHE A 196 2.42 -15.46 -8.43
CA PHE A 196 3.79 -15.35 -8.90
C PHE A 196 4.83 -15.56 -7.81
N ALA A 197 4.44 -15.73 -6.55
CA ALA A 197 5.33 -16.06 -5.44
C ALA A 197 5.59 -17.59 -5.35
N ALA A 198 4.53 -18.40 -5.47
CA ALA A 198 4.61 -19.87 -5.50
C ALA A 198 5.70 -20.42 -6.45
N PRO A 199 5.83 -19.97 -7.72
CA PRO A 199 6.84 -20.49 -8.63
C PRO A 199 8.29 -20.19 -8.23
N HIS A 200 8.56 -19.19 -7.36
CA HIS A 200 9.90 -19.02 -6.79
C HIS A 200 10.24 -20.18 -5.85
N ILE A 201 9.30 -20.55 -4.98
CA ILE A 201 9.47 -21.68 -4.06
C ILE A 201 9.51 -23.00 -4.83
N SER A 202 8.63 -23.21 -5.81
CA SER A 202 8.66 -24.39 -6.69
C SER A 202 10.03 -24.60 -7.35
N ALA A 203 10.66 -23.51 -7.80
CA ALA A 203 12.00 -23.59 -8.36
C ALA A 203 13.07 -23.94 -7.32
N ILE A 204 12.99 -23.36 -6.11
CA ILE A 204 13.92 -23.68 -5.01
C ILE A 204 13.77 -25.14 -4.59
N VAL A 205 12.53 -25.64 -4.47
CA VAL A 205 12.26 -27.06 -4.20
C VAL A 205 12.86 -27.95 -5.29
N ALA A 206 12.79 -27.55 -6.56
CA ALA A 206 13.47 -28.28 -7.63
C ALA A 206 15.00 -28.30 -7.48
N LEU A 207 15.61 -27.20 -7.03
CA LEU A 207 17.05 -27.17 -6.71
C LEU A 207 17.39 -28.09 -5.52
N ILE A 208 16.53 -28.11 -4.49
CA ILE A 208 16.68 -29.00 -3.33
C ILE A 208 16.60 -30.47 -3.78
N ARG A 209 15.60 -30.83 -4.59
CA ARG A 209 15.41 -32.19 -5.12
C ARG A 209 16.54 -32.64 -6.03
N GLN A 210 17.18 -31.73 -6.78
CA GLN A 210 18.40 -32.05 -7.52
C GLN A 210 19.54 -32.44 -6.58
N ARG A 211 19.69 -31.73 -5.45
CA ARG A 211 20.78 -31.98 -4.49
C ARG A 211 20.53 -33.18 -3.60
N PHE A 212 19.28 -33.39 -3.22
CA PHE A 212 18.81 -34.48 -2.38
C PHE A 212 17.72 -35.27 -3.10
N PRO A 213 18.10 -36.10 -4.09
CA PRO A 213 17.13 -36.94 -4.81
C PRO A 213 16.35 -37.82 -3.82
N GLY A 214 15.02 -37.78 -3.91
CA GLY A 214 14.13 -38.54 -3.03
C GLY A 214 13.76 -37.86 -1.72
N ALA A 215 14.25 -36.64 -1.43
CA ALA A 215 13.84 -35.89 -0.25
C ALA A 215 12.33 -35.63 -0.24
N GLY A 216 11.64 -36.14 0.79
CA GLY A 216 10.20 -35.97 0.97
C GLY A 216 9.81 -34.62 1.56
N LEU A 217 8.51 -34.34 1.63
CA LEU A 217 7.94 -33.05 2.05
C LEU A 217 8.56 -32.52 3.36
N THR A 218 8.67 -33.36 4.39
CA THR A 218 9.26 -32.97 5.68
C THR A 218 10.72 -32.52 5.55
N GLN A 219 11.54 -33.28 4.84
CA GLN A 219 12.96 -32.94 4.63
C GLN A 219 13.11 -31.67 3.80
N VAL A 220 12.25 -31.48 2.80
CA VAL A 220 12.25 -30.24 2.01
C VAL A 220 11.85 -29.04 2.87
N ARG A 221 10.86 -29.17 3.75
CA ARG A 221 10.51 -28.11 4.73
C ARG A 221 11.66 -27.78 5.66
N GLU A 222 12.35 -28.79 6.20
CA GLU A 222 13.53 -28.59 7.04
C GLU A 222 14.64 -27.83 6.30
N ILE A 223 14.89 -28.17 5.03
CA ILE A 223 15.89 -27.49 4.20
C ILE A 223 15.43 -26.07 3.87
N LEU A 224 14.15 -25.86 3.56
CA LEU A 224 13.59 -24.52 3.33
C LEU A 224 13.74 -23.64 4.58
N ALA A 225 13.35 -24.16 5.75
CA ALA A 225 13.48 -23.46 7.02
C ALA A 225 14.94 -23.08 7.32
N ALA A 226 15.88 -24.00 7.09
CA ALA A 226 17.30 -23.77 7.37
C ALA A 226 17.99 -22.80 6.38
N ASN A 227 17.41 -22.55 5.21
CA ASN A 227 17.97 -21.68 4.17
C ASN A 227 17.14 -20.41 3.93
N ALA A 228 16.06 -20.23 4.69
CA ALA A 228 15.27 -19.02 4.64
C ALA A 228 16.10 -17.82 5.09
N LEU A 229 15.76 -16.64 4.57
CA LEU A 229 16.20 -15.39 5.15
C LEU A 229 15.70 -15.32 6.59
N GLU A 230 16.49 -14.76 7.50
CA GLU A 230 16.06 -14.53 8.87
C GLU A 230 14.80 -13.66 8.84
N SER A 231 13.66 -14.22 9.28
CA SER A 231 12.43 -13.46 9.38
C SER A 231 12.52 -12.49 10.56
N GLU A 232 11.91 -11.30 10.42
CA GLU A 232 11.75 -10.36 11.53
C GLU A 232 11.10 -11.03 12.77
N GLU A 233 10.27 -12.06 12.57
CA GLU A 233 9.64 -12.87 13.63
C GLU A 233 10.61 -13.84 14.37
N SER A 234 11.72 -14.25 13.77
CA SER A 234 12.70 -15.16 14.40
C SER A 234 13.70 -14.45 15.31
N ARG A 235 13.66 -13.12 15.37
CA ARG A 235 14.20 -12.39 16.53
C ARG A 235 13.26 -12.65 17.70
N SER A 236 13.43 -13.80 18.34
CA SER A 236 13.11 -13.91 19.76
C SER A 236 13.78 -12.73 20.44
N VAL A 237 12.97 -11.74 20.81
CA VAL A 237 13.34 -10.57 21.57
C VAL A 237 13.78 -11.06 22.95
N THR A 238 15.03 -11.48 23.03
CA THR A 238 15.85 -11.08 24.17
C THR A 238 16.49 -9.77 23.71
N VAL A 239 15.68 -8.70 23.67
CA VAL A 239 16.24 -7.36 23.63
C VAL A 239 16.91 -7.22 24.99
N ALA A 240 18.23 -7.34 24.98
CA ALA A 240 19.03 -6.67 25.97
C ALA A 240 18.55 -5.21 25.96
N SER A 241 17.94 -4.83 27.07
CA SER A 241 17.61 -3.47 27.42
C SER A 241 18.90 -2.66 27.46
N ASP A 242 19.36 -2.15 26.32
CA ASP A 242 20.38 -1.12 26.27
C ASP A 242 20.49 -0.60 24.83
N THR A 243 19.52 0.23 24.46
CA THR A 243 19.71 1.54 23.83
C THR A 243 18.33 2.15 23.64
N THR A 244 17.82 2.78 24.70
CA THR A 244 16.74 3.76 24.57
C THR A 244 17.30 4.97 23.83
N VAL A 245 17.15 4.99 22.51
CA VAL A 245 17.17 6.28 21.81
C VAL A 245 15.85 6.94 22.19
N GLU A 246 15.89 7.89 23.13
CA GLU A 246 14.78 8.80 23.40
C GLU A 246 14.45 9.51 22.07
N ARG A 247 13.41 9.04 21.37
CA ARG A 247 12.79 9.84 20.31
C ARG A 247 11.89 10.86 21.01
N PRO A 248 11.96 12.15 20.68
CA PRO A 248 10.99 13.11 21.19
C PRO A 248 9.59 12.65 20.79
N ASP A 249 8.61 12.84 21.67
CA ASP A 249 7.21 12.42 21.47
C ASP A 249 6.63 12.95 20.14
N PHE A 250 7.17 14.07 19.64
CA PHE A 250 6.89 14.63 18.32
C PHE A 250 8.17 15.07 17.59
N PRO A 251 8.49 14.49 16.42
CA PRO A 251 9.64 14.94 15.64
C PRO A 251 9.40 16.35 15.07
N SER A 252 10.26 17.30 15.44
CA SER A 252 10.29 18.62 14.81
C SER A 252 11.18 18.60 13.57
N TYR A 253 10.65 19.08 12.45
CA TYR A 253 11.35 19.22 11.17
C TYR A 253 11.89 20.64 10.94
N GLU A 254 11.98 21.46 11.99
CA GLU A 254 12.54 22.82 11.93
C GLU A 254 13.99 22.87 11.44
N TRP A 255 14.71 21.74 11.45
CA TRP A 255 16.06 21.63 10.89
C TRP A 255 16.10 21.73 9.35
N ILE A 256 14.94 21.62 8.68
CA ILE A 256 14.82 21.86 7.23
C ILE A 256 14.63 23.37 7.02
N GLY A 257 15.60 24.02 6.39
CA GLY A 257 15.52 25.46 6.07
C GLY A 257 15.34 25.74 4.57
N ARG A 258 16.14 25.07 3.74
CA ARG A 258 16.15 25.18 2.28
C ARG A 258 16.17 23.79 1.66
N ALA A 259 15.06 23.39 1.06
CA ALA A 259 14.87 22.05 0.55
C ALA A 259 15.02 21.97 -0.97
N ALA A 260 15.75 20.95 -1.41
CA ALA A 260 15.66 20.43 -2.77
C ALA A 260 14.64 19.29 -2.83
N LEU A 261 13.82 19.25 -3.87
CA LEU A 261 12.80 18.20 -4.06
C LEU A 261 13.21 17.23 -5.17
N TYR A 262 13.08 15.93 -4.93
CA TYR A 262 13.31 14.91 -5.94
C TYR A 262 12.55 13.61 -5.65
N PRO A 263 12.03 12.90 -6.65
CA PRO A 263 11.78 13.34 -8.01
C PRO A 263 10.49 14.19 -8.05
N TYR A 264 10.32 15.05 -9.07
CA TYR A 264 9.10 15.86 -9.22
C TYR A 264 7.88 14.98 -9.58
N ASN A 265 7.27 14.41 -8.55
CA ASN A 265 6.13 13.50 -8.60
C ASN A 265 4.93 14.08 -7.81
N LYS A 266 3.85 13.31 -7.68
CA LYS A 266 2.60 13.77 -7.06
C LYS A 266 2.79 14.31 -5.64
N GLU A 267 3.69 13.73 -4.85
CA GLU A 267 3.99 14.20 -3.49
C GLU A 267 4.70 15.55 -3.52
N MET A 268 5.67 15.73 -4.42
CA MET A 268 6.33 17.03 -4.61
C MET A 268 5.38 18.08 -5.17
N HIS A 269 4.41 17.68 -5.99
CA HIS A 269 3.35 18.58 -6.44
C HIS A 269 2.48 19.06 -5.27
N ALA A 270 2.29 18.24 -4.22
CA ALA A 270 1.56 18.66 -3.02
C ALA A 270 2.36 19.70 -2.24
N LEU A 271 3.68 19.50 -2.08
CA LEU A 271 4.58 20.50 -1.48
C LEU A 271 4.57 21.82 -2.26
N VAL A 272 4.75 21.77 -3.58
CA VAL A 272 4.76 22.97 -4.43
C VAL A 272 3.42 23.68 -4.43
N ARG A 273 2.29 22.95 -4.49
CA ARG A 273 0.96 23.56 -4.44
C ARG A 273 0.70 24.34 -3.16
N HIS A 274 1.31 23.91 -2.07
CA HIS A 274 1.13 24.46 -0.73
C HIS A 274 2.40 25.09 -0.17
N ALA A 275 3.31 25.56 -1.05
CA ALA A 275 4.62 26.06 -0.65
C ALA A 275 4.55 27.20 0.38
N LYS A 276 3.50 28.04 0.31
CA LYS A 276 3.24 29.12 1.28
C LYS A 276 2.98 28.65 2.71
N HIS A 277 2.66 27.37 2.91
CA HIS A 277 2.38 26.77 4.21
C HIS A 277 3.57 25.98 4.77
N LEU A 278 4.67 25.87 4.03
CA LEU A 278 5.90 25.23 4.50
C LEU A 278 6.68 26.20 5.38
N HIS A 279 7.31 25.69 6.43
CA HIS A 279 8.23 26.50 7.25
C HIS A 279 9.60 26.70 6.57
N PHE A 280 9.86 25.98 5.48
CA PHE A 280 11.11 26.01 4.71
C PHE A 280 10.90 26.50 3.28
N THR A 281 11.97 26.93 2.63
CA THR A 281 11.93 27.38 1.24
C THR A 281 12.32 26.25 0.29
N ILE A 282 11.58 26.06 -0.79
CA ILE A 282 11.98 25.16 -1.88
C ILE A 282 12.97 25.90 -2.77
N THR A 283 14.22 25.43 -2.84
CA THR A 283 15.30 26.11 -3.59
C THR A 283 15.70 25.41 -4.88
N GLY A 284 15.37 24.12 -5.02
CA GLY A 284 15.68 23.35 -6.22
C GLY A 284 14.76 22.17 -6.40
N ILE A 285 14.49 21.79 -7.65
CA ILE A 285 13.65 20.65 -7.99
C ILE A 285 14.27 19.88 -9.13
N ALA A 286 14.47 18.57 -8.94
CA ALA A 286 14.92 17.67 -9.98
C ALA A 286 13.84 16.67 -10.39
N ASP A 287 13.76 16.35 -11.68
CA ASP A 287 12.98 15.23 -12.20
C ASP A 287 13.77 14.55 -13.33
N PRO A 288 13.88 13.21 -13.34
CA PRO A 288 14.52 12.53 -14.44
C PRO A 288 13.84 12.85 -15.78
N VAL A 289 14.65 12.89 -16.84
CA VAL A 289 14.16 13.17 -18.20
C VAL A 289 13.14 12.09 -18.61
N GLY A 290 11.95 12.50 -19.04
CA GLY A 290 10.91 11.58 -19.52
C GLY A 290 9.47 12.08 -19.40
N LYS A 291 9.18 13.00 -18.46
CA LYS A 291 7.82 13.56 -18.26
C LYS A 291 7.57 14.91 -18.97
N GLY A 292 8.58 15.48 -19.62
CA GLY A 292 8.45 16.77 -20.31
C GLY A 292 8.28 18.00 -19.40
N LEU A 293 8.64 17.87 -18.11
CA LEU A 293 8.56 18.97 -17.13
C LEU A 293 9.88 19.73 -16.97
N VAL A 294 11.01 19.08 -17.30
CA VAL A 294 12.35 19.69 -17.22
C VAL A 294 12.40 20.99 -18.03
N GLY A 295 12.95 22.04 -17.42
CA GLY A 295 13.09 23.39 -17.98
C GLY A 295 11.91 24.34 -17.69
N LYS A 296 10.75 23.81 -17.28
CA LYS A 296 9.60 24.61 -16.85
C LYS A 296 9.78 25.10 -15.41
N ASP A 297 9.07 26.16 -15.05
CA ASP A 297 8.85 26.50 -13.65
C ASP A 297 7.98 25.43 -12.98
N ALA A 298 8.30 25.10 -11.73
CA ALA A 298 7.62 24.06 -10.98
C ALA A 298 6.12 24.33 -10.76
N GLY A 299 5.75 25.56 -10.41
CA GLY A 299 4.37 25.94 -10.20
C GLY A 299 3.56 25.92 -11.50
N GLU A 300 4.11 26.52 -12.55
CA GLU A 300 3.49 26.52 -13.89
C GLU A 300 3.31 25.09 -14.43
N ALA A 301 4.28 24.20 -14.18
CA ALA A 301 4.24 22.81 -14.63
C ALA A 301 3.04 22.02 -14.08
N ILE A 302 2.46 22.45 -12.96
CA ILE A 302 1.26 21.84 -12.35
C ILE A 302 0.03 22.75 -12.42
N GLY A 303 0.12 23.85 -13.18
CA GLY A 303 -0.98 24.78 -13.42
C GLY A 303 -1.30 25.69 -12.24
N ILE A 304 -0.29 26.11 -11.47
CA ILE A 304 -0.41 27.18 -10.46
C ILE A 304 0.54 28.34 -10.79
N GLU A 305 0.52 29.39 -9.97
CA GLU A 305 1.44 30.52 -10.09
C GLU A 305 2.90 30.09 -10.03
N SER A 306 3.77 30.84 -10.72
CA SER A 306 5.20 30.55 -10.79
C SER A 306 5.82 30.51 -9.40
N LEU A 307 6.54 29.42 -9.09
CA LEU A 307 7.30 29.29 -7.84
C LEU A 307 8.65 30.03 -7.93
N GLY A 308 9.11 30.36 -9.14
CA GLY A 308 10.45 30.88 -9.40
C GLY A 308 11.54 29.81 -9.37
N VAL A 309 11.17 28.52 -9.37
CA VAL A 309 12.10 27.38 -9.28
C VAL A 309 11.93 26.51 -10.51
N ARG A 310 12.98 26.44 -11.34
CA ARG A 310 12.98 25.61 -12.55
C ARG A 310 13.30 24.16 -12.23
N ILE A 311 12.61 23.26 -12.93
CA ILE A 311 12.83 21.81 -12.84
C ILE A 311 14.08 21.45 -13.65
N VAL A 312 15.10 20.89 -13.00
CA VAL A 312 16.36 20.47 -13.63
C VAL A 312 16.43 18.95 -13.81
N PRO A 313 17.19 18.44 -14.80
CA PRO A 313 17.21 17.00 -15.08
C PRO A 313 18.12 16.20 -14.14
N LYS A 314 19.08 16.85 -13.49
CA LYS A 314 20.08 16.20 -12.63
C LYS A 314 19.83 16.59 -11.18
N LEU A 315 19.79 15.59 -10.30
CA LEU A 315 19.67 15.81 -8.86
C LEU A 315 20.73 16.77 -8.35
N GLY A 316 22.00 16.58 -8.73
CA GLY A 316 23.11 17.41 -8.26
C GLY A 316 22.93 18.91 -8.52
N ASP A 317 22.27 19.30 -9.62
CA ASP A 317 22.02 20.70 -9.95
C ASP A 317 20.91 21.28 -9.05
N ALA A 318 19.91 20.47 -8.68
CA ALA A 318 18.84 20.88 -7.77
C ALA A 318 19.29 21.00 -6.31
N LEU A 319 20.39 20.35 -5.93
CA LEU A 319 20.92 20.41 -4.56
C LEU A 319 21.67 21.73 -4.28
N GLU A 320 21.96 22.53 -5.31
CA GLU A 320 22.67 23.80 -5.14
C GLU A 320 21.85 24.78 -4.29
N GLY A 321 22.42 25.24 -3.17
CA GLY A 321 21.76 26.18 -2.26
C GLY A 321 20.73 25.56 -1.31
N ALA A 322 20.50 24.25 -1.35
CA ALA A 322 19.71 23.53 -0.36
C ALA A 322 20.56 23.08 0.83
N ASP A 323 19.96 22.98 2.02
CA ASP A 323 20.52 22.29 3.19
C ASP A 323 19.95 20.87 3.36
N THR A 324 18.84 20.57 2.69
CA THR A 324 18.11 19.31 2.84
C THR A 324 17.62 18.81 1.49
N LEU A 325 17.74 17.49 1.25
CA LEU A 325 17.02 16.79 0.20
C LEU A 325 15.72 16.22 0.77
N VAL A 326 14.58 16.66 0.25
CA VAL A 326 13.29 16.00 0.46
C VAL A 326 13.05 15.01 -0.69
N LEU A 327 13.08 13.73 -0.33
CA LEU A 327 13.08 12.61 -1.27
C LEU A 327 11.72 11.92 -1.30
N GLY A 328 11.03 12.03 -2.43
CA GLY A 328 9.76 11.38 -2.68
C GLY A 328 9.92 9.96 -3.20
N TYR A 329 8.79 9.38 -3.61
CA TYR A 329 8.77 8.04 -4.20
C TYR A 329 9.61 7.95 -5.48
N VAL A 330 10.70 7.18 -5.38
CA VAL A 330 11.56 6.78 -6.49
C VAL A 330 11.35 5.33 -6.90
N ASP A 331 10.50 4.56 -6.23
CA ASP A 331 10.32 3.12 -6.45
C ASP A 331 10.00 2.76 -7.92
N GLN A 332 9.11 3.51 -8.57
CA GLN A 332 8.80 3.33 -9.99
C GLN A 332 9.99 3.66 -10.89
N LEU A 333 10.74 4.72 -10.58
CA LEU A 333 11.92 5.13 -11.35
C LEU A 333 13.08 4.15 -11.13
N SER A 334 13.29 3.66 -9.92
CA SER A 334 14.25 2.62 -9.56
C SER A 334 13.98 1.34 -10.34
N ARG A 335 12.69 0.95 -10.46
CA ARG A 335 12.25 -0.20 -11.26
C ARG A 335 12.50 -0.01 -12.75
N LEU A 336 12.15 1.15 -13.31
CA LEU A 336 12.38 1.48 -14.72
C LEU A 336 13.88 1.52 -15.06
N GLY A 337 14.69 2.08 -14.16
CA GLY A 337 16.14 2.21 -14.32
C GLY A 337 16.94 0.96 -13.94
N LYS A 338 16.33 -0.03 -13.28
CA LYS A 338 17.00 -1.18 -12.64
C LYS A 338 18.16 -0.77 -11.72
N LYS A 339 17.97 0.29 -10.95
CA LYS A 339 18.96 0.87 -10.04
C LYS A 339 18.29 1.29 -8.74
N ASP A 340 19.06 1.33 -7.66
CA ASP A 340 18.60 1.83 -6.38
C ASP A 340 18.71 3.36 -6.34
N LEU A 341 17.73 4.04 -6.95
CA LEU A 341 17.71 5.50 -6.96
C LEU A 341 17.49 6.10 -5.57
N LEU A 342 16.96 5.32 -4.62
CA LEU A 342 16.80 5.76 -3.23
C LEU A 342 18.18 5.94 -2.61
N ARG A 343 19.00 4.88 -2.64
CA ARG A 343 20.40 4.94 -2.21
C ARG A 343 21.20 5.99 -2.95
N GLU A 344 21.14 6.01 -4.28
CA GLU A 344 21.92 6.97 -5.09
C GLU A 344 21.59 8.42 -4.72
N ALA A 345 20.30 8.73 -4.51
CA ALA A 345 19.87 10.08 -4.13
C ALA A 345 20.31 10.45 -2.70
N ILE A 346 20.12 9.55 -1.72
CA ILE A 346 20.55 9.75 -0.34
C ILE A 346 22.07 9.97 -0.28
N GLN A 347 22.83 9.06 -0.88
CA GLN A 347 24.29 9.14 -0.91
C GLN A 347 24.77 10.45 -1.55
N THR A 348 24.20 10.84 -2.70
CA THR A 348 24.55 12.09 -3.37
C THR A 348 24.31 13.32 -2.49
N ALA A 349 23.20 13.35 -1.74
CA ALA A 349 22.89 14.45 -0.83
C ALA A 349 23.85 14.49 0.37
N LEU A 350 24.08 13.34 1.03
CA LEU A 350 24.98 13.25 2.19
C LEU A 350 26.43 13.58 1.81
N GLU A 351 26.92 13.11 0.66
CA GLU A 351 28.27 13.43 0.17
C GLU A 351 28.46 14.94 0.00
N ARG A 352 27.42 15.64 -0.48
CA ARG A 352 27.39 17.09 -0.67
C ARG A 352 27.10 17.89 0.60
N GLY A 353 26.90 17.25 1.74
CA GLY A 353 26.70 17.93 3.02
C GLY A 353 25.26 18.33 3.31
N LEU A 354 24.27 17.68 2.70
CA LEU A 354 22.85 17.96 2.93
C LEU A 354 22.23 16.92 3.87
N ASN A 355 21.30 17.36 4.70
CA ASN A 355 20.38 16.46 5.39
C ASN A 355 19.45 15.76 4.38
N VAL A 356 18.81 14.67 4.79
CA VAL A 356 17.85 13.95 3.96
C VAL A 356 16.59 13.66 4.74
N PHE A 357 15.44 14.03 4.17
CA PHE A 357 14.12 13.60 4.60
C PHE A 357 13.48 12.74 3.51
N SER A 358 13.27 11.45 3.75
CA SER A 358 12.68 10.54 2.78
C SER A 358 11.22 10.23 3.10
N PHE A 359 10.35 10.25 2.10
CA PHE A 359 8.99 9.70 2.22
C PHE A 359 8.97 8.17 2.13
N LEU A 360 10.06 7.56 1.65
CA LEU A 360 10.24 6.11 1.65
C LEU A 360 10.95 5.68 2.94
N ALA A 361 10.64 4.47 3.38
CA ALA A 361 11.36 3.83 4.48
C ALA A 361 12.85 3.69 4.13
N VAL A 362 13.73 4.15 5.02
CA VAL A 362 15.18 3.99 4.91
C VAL A 362 15.64 3.16 6.10
N ASP A 363 15.37 1.86 6.04
CA ASP A 363 15.66 0.94 7.15
C ASP A 363 17.15 0.96 7.57
N PRO A 364 17.48 1.19 8.86
CA PRO A 364 18.86 1.24 9.33
C PRO A 364 19.67 -0.04 9.10
N GLU A 365 19.05 -1.21 8.98
CA GLU A 365 19.77 -2.46 8.71
C GLU A 365 20.22 -2.52 7.24
N THR A 366 19.34 -2.09 6.34
CA THR A 366 19.60 -2.07 4.89
C THR A 366 20.55 -0.94 4.48
N TYR A 367 20.48 0.21 5.14
CA TYR A 367 21.20 1.44 4.78
C TYR A 367 22.18 1.89 5.87
N ALA A 368 22.70 0.97 6.67
CA ALA A 368 23.61 1.25 7.79
C ALA A 368 24.79 2.16 7.38
N ASP A 369 25.35 1.92 6.19
CA ASP A 369 26.46 2.69 5.62
C ASP A 369 26.09 4.16 5.35
N LEU A 370 24.85 4.44 4.94
CA LEU A 370 24.36 5.80 4.74
C LEU A 370 24.12 6.50 6.07
N TYR A 371 23.66 5.78 7.10
CA TYR A 371 23.55 6.31 8.46
C TYR A 371 24.91 6.62 9.07
N ASP A 372 25.91 5.77 8.85
CA ASP A 372 27.30 6.03 9.23
C ASP A 372 27.86 7.27 8.52
N LEU A 373 27.60 7.39 7.21
CA LEU A 373 27.98 8.57 6.43
C LEU A 373 27.33 9.85 6.97
N ALA A 374 26.02 9.82 7.24
CA ALA A 374 25.30 10.94 7.82
C ALA A 374 25.90 11.35 9.18
N ARG A 375 26.10 10.39 10.10
CA ARG A 375 26.74 10.63 11.40
C ARG A 375 28.14 11.23 11.28
N SER A 376 28.97 10.70 10.37
CA SER A 376 30.34 11.18 10.16
C SER A 376 30.42 12.64 9.72
N LYS A 377 29.35 13.15 9.12
CA LYS A 377 29.24 14.54 8.62
C LYS A 377 28.36 15.42 9.52
N GLY A 378 27.79 14.88 10.60
CA GLY A 378 26.85 15.61 11.45
C GLY A 378 25.51 15.93 10.75
N LEU A 379 25.11 15.10 9.79
CA LEU A 379 23.88 15.25 9.00
C LEU A 379 22.78 14.33 9.51
N ARG A 380 21.53 14.69 9.18
CA ARG A 380 20.33 13.91 9.47
C ARG A 380 19.90 13.08 8.26
N LEU A 381 19.47 11.85 8.52
CA LEU A 381 18.79 10.97 7.59
C LEU A 381 17.52 10.48 8.28
N GLU A 382 16.40 11.08 7.94
CA GLU A 382 15.11 10.84 8.60
C GLU A 382 14.05 10.43 7.57
N PHE A 383 13.06 9.66 8.03
CA PHE A 383 11.86 9.29 7.28
C PHE A 383 10.69 9.11 8.26
N PRO A 384 9.43 9.29 7.84
CA PRO A 384 8.28 8.98 8.67
C PRO A 384 8.27 7.48 9.00
N ASP A 385 8.46 7.13 10.26
CA ASP A 385 8.43 5.75 10.75
C ASP A 385 7.58 5.64 12.01
N PHE A 386 6.98 4.47 12.22
CA PHE A 386 6.40 4.09 13.49
C PHE A 386 6.97 2.72 13.88
N ASP A 387 7.48 2.64 15.11
CA ASP A 387 8.11 1.42 15.61
C ASP A 387 7.04 0.53 16.25
N PHE A 388 7.10 -0.79 16.03
CA PHE A 388 6.23 -1.74 16.72
C PHE A 388 6.44 -1.72 18.23
N ALA A 389 7.65 -1.38 18.70
CA ALA A 389 7.90 -1.13 20.12
C ALA A 389 7.09 0.08 20.62
N ASP A 390 6.86 1.09 19.77
CA ASP A 390 5.99 2.20 20.09
C ASP A 390 4.54 1.72 20.23
N VAL A 391 4.04 0.99 19.24
CA VAL A 391 2.70 0.38 19.30
C VAL A 391 2.53 -0.46 20.58
N GLN A 392 3.51 -1.29 20.93
CA GLN A 392 3.46 -2.08 22.17
C GLN A 392 3.48 -1.23 23.43
N ARG A 393 4.27 -0.15 23.48
CA ARG A 393 4.23 0.82 24.58
C ARG A 393 2.86 1.47 24.68
N CYS A 394 2.27 1.90 23.56
CA CYS A 394 0.92 2.48 23.52
C CYS A 394 -0.13 1.50 24.05
N LEU A 395 -0.06 0.23 23.64
CA LEU A 395 -0.97 -0.82 24.08
C LEU A 395 -0.80 -1.12 25.59
N ALA A 396 0.43 -1.08 26.10
CA ALA A 396 0.72 -1.27 27.52
C ALA A 396 0.31 -0.05 28.39
N ALA A 397 0.31 1.15 27.82
CA ALA A 397 -0.04 2.41 28.50
C ALA A 397 -1.57 2.63 28.63
N GLN A 398 -2.40 1.75 28.05
CA GLN A 398 -3.86 1.88 28.10
C GLN A 398 -4.39 1.96 29.54
N GLY A 399 -4.90 3.14 29.91
CA GLY A 399 -5.51 3.43 31.21
C GLY A 399 -4.78 4.46 32.09
N SER A 400 -3.59 4.94 31.69
CA SER A 400 -2.82 5.92 32.49
C SER A 400 -2.92 7.38 32.01
N GLU A 401 -3.39 7.62 30.78
CA GLU A 401 -3.40 8.94 30.15
C GLU A 401 -4.78 9.60 30.13
N ARG A 402 -4.78 10.93 30.20
CA ARG A 402 -6.01 11.75 30.14
C ARG A 402 -6.68 11.60 28.78
N ALA A 403 -8.01 11.52 28.75
CA ALA A 403 -8.78 11.48 27.51
C ALA A 403 -8.52 12.73 26.65
N VAL A 404 -8.75 12.59 25.33
CA VAL A 404 -8.82 13.75 24.44
C VAL A 404 -10.04 14.57 24.87
N ASP A 405 -9.81 15.74 25.46
CA ASP A 405 -10.84 16.61 26.07
C ASP A 405 -11.11 17.87 25.25
N VAL A 406 -10.72 17.85 23.97
CA VAL A 406 -10.88 18.92 22.99
C VAL A 406 -11.75 18.42 21.83
N PRO A 407 -12.50 19.31 21.16
CA PRO A 407 -13.25 18.93 19.97
C PRO A 407 -12.37 18.31 18.88
N VAL A 408 -12.80 17.19 18.32
CA VAL A 408 -12.13 16.49 17.21
C VAL A 408 -12.93 16.66 15.93
N VAL A 409 -12.32 17.25 14.91
CA VAL A 409 -12.92 17.42 13.58
C VAL A 409 -12.28 16.48 12.58
N GLY A 410 -13.11 15.60 12.02
CA GLY A 410 -12.73 14.66 10.98
C GLY A 410 -12.93 15.18 9.57
N VAL A 411 -11.89 15.13 8.72
CA VAL A 411 -12.01 15.39 7.27
C VAL A 411 -12.05 14.06 6.53
N PHE A 412 -13.22 13.74 6.00
CA PHE A 412 -13.55 12.49 5.32
C PHE A 412 -14.00 12.76 3.88
N GLY A 413 -14.07 11.74 3.03
CA GLY A 413 -14.49 11.94 1.64
C GLY A 413 -15.12 10.73 1.00
N THR A 414 -15.70 10.92 -0.17
CA THR A 414 -16.34 9.87 -0.98
C THR A 414 -15.34 9.11 -1.88
N SER A 415 -14.11 9.63 -2.06
CA SER A 415 -13.03 8.97 -2.83
C SER A 415 -11.64 9.46 -2.41
N SER A 416 -10.58 8.86 -2.97
CA SER A 416 -9.18 9.15 -2.59
C SER A 416 -8.61 10.47 -3.13
N GLN A 417 -9.23 11.11 -4.13
CA GLN A 417 -8.65 12.27 -4.80
C GLN A 417 -9.63 13.45 -4.93
N GLN A 418 -9.92 14.12 -3.82
CA GLN A 418 -10.98 15.13 -3.72
C GLN A 418 -10.55 16.47 -3.11
N GLY A 419 -9.28 16.61 -2.73
CA GLY A 419 -8.80 17.81 -2.03
C GLY A 419 -8.93 17.76 -0.51
N LYS A 420 -9.13 16.57 0.10
CA LYS A 420 -9.13 16.39 1.57
C LYS A 420 -7.90 17.00 2.23
N PHE A 421 -6.71 16.75 1.68
CA PHE A 421 -5.47 17.35 2.17
C PHE A 421 -5.46 18.89 2.08
N THR A 422 -5.87 19.42 0.93
CA THR A 422 -6.01 20.88 0.73
C THR A 422 -6.97 21.49 1.74
N LEU A 423 -8.11 20.84 1.97
CA LEU A 423 -9.12 21.28 2.95
C LEU A 423 -8.53 21.31 4.35
N GLN A 424 -7.83 20.24 4.76
CA GLN A 424 -7.18 20.16 6.06
C GLN A 424 -6.20 21.32 6.29
N LEU A 425 -5.36 21.64 5.30
CA LEU A 425 -4.41 22.75 5.40
C LEU A 425 -5.13 24.10 5.50
N ALA A 426 -6.14 24.33 4.65
CA ALA A 426 -6.92 25.56 4.66
C ALA A 426 -7.66 25.76 5.99
N LEU A 427 -8.32 24.71 6.50
CA LEU A 427 -9.02 24.74 7.78
C LEU A 427 -8.06 25.03 8.93
N ARG A 428 -6.92 24.32 8.99
CA ARG A 428 -5.90 24.57 10.00
C ARG A 428 -5.42 26.02 9.97
N GLN A 429 -5.11 26.54 8.78
CA GLN A 429 -4.64 27.91 8.63
C GLN A 429 -5.69 28.90 9.15
N LYS A 430 -6.95 28.77 8.73
CA LYS A 430 -8.03 29.66 9.15
C LYS A 430 -8.27 29.62 10.65
N LEU A 431 -8.22 28.45 11.27
CA LEU A 431 -8.33 28.32 12.72
C LEU A 431 -7.15 29.00 13.45
N ILE A 432 -5.93 28.85 12.94
CA ILE A 432 -4.74 29.53 13.50
C ILE A 432 -4.85 31.06 13.33
N GLU A 433 -5.31 31.55 12.18
CA GLU A 433 -5.56 32.98 11.93
C GLU A 433 -6.61 33.56 12.88
N GLN A 434 -7.60 32.76 13.28
CA GLN A 434 -8.60 33.11 14.30
C GLN A 434 -8.06 32.99 15.74
N GLY A 435 -6.82 32.54 15.92
CA GLY A 435 -6.14 32.47 17.23
C GLY A 435 -6.28 31.13 17.96
N TYR A 436 -6.83 30.09 17.33
CA TYR A 436 -6.94 28.76 17.93
C TYR A 436 -5.62 27.98 17.84
N LYS A 437 -5.30 27.25 18.91
CA LYS A 437 -4.24 26.27 18.92
C LYS A 437 -4.74 24.95 18.33
N VAL A 438 -4.21 24.57 17.17
CA VAL A 438 -4.67 23.38 16.45
C VAL A 438 -3.74 22.19 16.67
N GLY A 439 -4.25 21.09 17.21
CA GLY A 439 -3.61 19.77 17.13
C GLY A 439 -4.01 19.10 15.82
N GLN A 440 -3.10 18.39 15.16
CA GLN A 440 -3.43 17.74 13.89
C GLN A 440 -2.73 16.39 13.69
N LEU A 441 -3.53 15.41 13.28
CA LEU A 441 -3.09 14.12 12.78
C LEU A 441 -3.39 14.02 11.28
N GLY A 442 -2.33 13.97 10.48
CA GLY A 442 -2.40 13.72 9.04
C GLY A 442 -2.24 12.25 8.71
N THR A 443 -2.61 11.86 7.49
CA THR A 443 -2.36 10.50 6.99
C THR A 443 -1.31 10.47 5.87
N GLU A 444 -1.01 11.61 5.22
CA GLU A 444 0.04 11.70 4.20
C GLU A 444 1.45 11.70 4.80
N HIS A 445 2.39 11.07 4.10
CA HIS A 445 3.82 11.07 4.48
C HIS A 445 4.41 12.48 4.49
N HIS A 446 3.90 13.36 3.62
CA HIS A 446 4.30 14.75 3.56
C HIS A 446 3.59 15.64 4.61
N SER A 447 2.58 15.15 5.34
CA SER A 447 1.88 15.90 6.40
C SER A 447 2.84 16.44 7.47
N ALA A 448 3.83 15.65 7.83
CA ALA A 448 4.95 16.02 8.70
C ALA A 448 5.62 17.36 8.30
N LEU A 449 5.79 17.59 7.01
CA LEU A 449 6.45 18.80 6.48
C LEU A 449 5.57 20.06 6.55
N PHE A 450 4.28 19.91 6.83
CA PHE A 450 3.34 21.03 7.03
C PHE A 450 3.09 21.34 8.51
N GLY A 451 3.89 20.78 9.42
CA GLY A 451 3.77 20.99 10.86
C GLY A 451 2.52 20.36 11.46
N MET A 452 2.05 19.25 10.86
CA MET A 452 1.10 18.36 11.52
C MET A 452 1.85 17.57 12.61
N ASP A 453 1.18 17.33 13.74
CA ASP A 453 1.83 16.77 14.93
C ASP A 453 2.14 15.28 14.76
N PHE A 454 1.32 14.55 14.00
CA PHE A 454 1.58 13.15 13.69
C PHE A 454 1.11 12.79 12.27
N SER A 455 1.91 11.97 11.57
CA SER A 455 1.57 11.38 10.28
C SER A 455 1.30 9.90 10.46
N PHE A 456 0.03 9.49 10.43
CA PHE A 456 -0.35 8.08 10.48
C PHE A 456 -0.30 7.47 9.07
N PRO A 457 0.67 6.60 8.75
CA PRO A 457 0.82 6.08 7.39
C PRO A 457 -0.29 5.07 7.12
N MET A 458 -1.25 5.48 6.30
CA MET A 458 -2.33 4.63 5.81
C MET A 458 -2.26 4.61 4.28
N GLY A 459 -2.26 3.43 3.67
CA GLY A 459 -2.27 3.30 2.20
C GLY A 459 -0.89 3.04 1.58
N TYR A 460 -0.67 3.58 0.37
CA TYR A 460 0.47 3.22 -0.48
C TYR A 460 1.81 3.66 0.14
N ALA A 461 2.75 2.70 0.21
CA ALA A 461 4.13 2.90 0.67
C ALA A 461 4.32 3.19 2.17
N ALA A 462 3.36 2.81 3.03
CA ALA A 462 3.60 2.71 4.46
C ALA A 462 4.86 1.86 4.75
N PRO A 463 5.81 2.34 5.59
CA PRO A 463 7.04 1.62 5.93
C PRO A 463 6.76 0.21 6.48
N ARG A 464 5.69 0.10 7.27
CA ARG A 464 5.20 -1.11 7.92
C ARG A 464 3.68 -1.10 7.85
N GLU A 465 3.07 -2.27 7.67
CA GLU A 465 1.60 -2.41 7.69
C GLU A 465 1.16 -2.70 9.13
N LEU A 466 0.41 -1.77 9.73
CA LEU A 466 -0.18 -1.99 11.05
C LEU A 466 -1.46 -2.82 10.87
N PRO A 467 -1.62 -3.97 11.56
CA PRO A 467 -2.88 -4.70 11.52
C PRO A 467 -4.07 -3.83 11.98
N LEU A 468 -5.22 -3.95 11.30
CA LEU A 468 -6.39 -3.09 11.51
C LEU A 468 -6.88 -3.07 12.97
N GLN A 469 -6.71 -4.16 13.73
CA GLN A 469 -7.09 -4.20 15.14
C GLN A 469 -6.32 -3.19 16.01
N TYR A 470 -5.14 -2.74 15.59
CA TYR A 470 -4.33 -1.80 16.34
C TYR A 470 -4.57 -0.34 15.97
N TYR A 471 -5.29 -0.03 14.89
CA TYR A 471 -5.58 1.34 14.47
C TYR A 471 -6.24 2.13 15.58
N GLY A 472 -7.32 1.59 16.16
CA GLY A 472 -8.10 2.28 17.19
C GLY A 472 -7.28 2.65 18.42
N PRO A 473 -6.69 1.66 19.12
CA PRO A 473 -5.82 1.91 20.27
C PRO A 473 -4.66 2.88 19.99
N TYR A 474 -4.02 2.75 18.83
CA TYR A 474 -2.83 3.52 18.49
C TYR A 474 -3.18 4.97 18.14
N LEU A 475 -4.20 5.21 17.31
CA LEU A 475 -4.66 6.57 16.98
C LEU A 475 -5.14 7.32 18.22
N ASP A 476 -5.92 6.64 19.07
CA ASP A 476 -6.43 7.20 20.33
C ASP A 476 -5.28 7.61 21.26
N HIS A 477 -4.24 6.80 21.39
CA HIS A 477 -3.06 7.15 22.17
C HIS A 477 -2.28 8.32 21.54
N LYS A 478 -2.00 8.29 20.23
CA LYS A 478 -1.31 9.43 19.57
C LYS A 478 -2.07 10.74 19.71
N MET A 479 -3.40 10.71 19.65
CA MET A 479 -4.22 11.90 19.90
C MET A 479 -4.11 12.37 21.36
N ARG A 480 -4.02 11.46 22.34
CA ARG A 480 -3.78 11.83 23.75
C ARG A 480 -2.41 12.43 23.96
N GLU A 481 -1.37 11.90 23.34
CA GLU A 481 -0.02 12.48 23.39
C GLU A 481 -0.04 13.91 22.84
N ILE A 482 -0.68 14.13 21.68
CA ILE A 482 -0.80 15.48 21.08
C ILE A 482 -1.58 16.39 22.03
N ASN A 483 -2.69 15.89 22.60
CA ASN A 483 -3.50 16.66 23.53
C ASN A 483 -2.71 17.06 24.80
N ALA A 484 -1.94 16.14 25.37
CA ALA A 484 -1.14 16.38 26.57
C ALA A 484 0.01 17.36 26.32
N ALA A 485 0.75 17.19 25.22
CA ALA A 485 1.91 18.00 24.90
C ALA A 485 1.53 19.38 24.37
N LYS A 486 0.60 19.43 23.41
CA LYS A 486 0.20 20.66 22.73
C LYS A 486 -0.91 21.39 23.46
N LYS A 487 -1.79 20.71 24.22
CA LYS A 487 -3.00 21.33 24.81
C LYS A 487 -3.75 22.20 23.79
N PRO A 488 -4.12 21.63 22.63
CA PRO A 488 -4.80 22.39 21.58
C PRO A 488 -6.20 22.83 22.05
N ASP A 489 -6.79 23.78 21.35
CA ASP A 489 -8.20 24.15 21.50
C ASP A 489 -9.11 23.23 20.66
N ILE A 490 -8.56 22.66 19.59
CA ILE A 490 -9.25 21.81 18.62
C ILE A 490 -8.27 20.82 17.97
N MET A 491 -8.71 19.60 17.72
CA MET A 491 -7.96 18.55 17.03
C MET A 491 -8.52 18.33 15.62
N LEU A 492 -7.65 18.31 14.60
CA LEU A 492 -8.00 17.95 13.23
C LEU A 492 -7.46 16.57 12.90
N VAL A 493 -8.28 15.73 12.25
CA VAL A 493 -7.86 14.42 11.73
C VAL A 493 -8.29 14.30 10.26
N GLY A 494 -7.42 13.75 9.42
CA GLY A 494 -7.69 13.65 7.98
C GLY A 494 -7.51 12.25 7.42
N CYS A 495 -8.56 11.74 6.77
CA CYS A 495 -8.51 10.48 6.05
C CYS A 495 -8.01 10.70 4.61
N GLN A 496 -7.41 9.66 4.00
CA GLN A 496 -6.89 9.69 2.64
C GLN A 496 -7.80 9.06 1.58
N SER A 497 -8.61 8.07 1.94
CA SER A 497 -9.44 7.30 0.99
C SER A 497 -10.91 7.74 1.04
N GLY A 498 -11.77 7.03 0.30
CA GLY A 498 -13.22 7.07 0.52
C GLY A 498 -13.57 6.53 1.91
N THR A 499 -14.68 6.99 2.47
CA THR A 499 -15.09 6.66 3.84
C THR A 499 -15.88 5.35 3.90
N ILE A 500 -16.77 5.16 2.93
CA ILE A 500 -17.50 3.91 2.69
C ILE A 500 -17.18 3.42 1.27
N PRO A 501 -17.36 2.12 0.96
CA PRO A 501 -17.07 1.64 -0.38
C PRO A 501 -18.10 2.14 -1.39
N TYR A 502 -17.64 2.61 -2.56
CA TYR A 502 -18.51 2.96 -3.69
C TYR A 502 -19.23 1.72 -4.26
N ASP A 503 -18.52 0.60 -4.28
CA ASP A 503 -19.01 -0.70 -4.71
C ASP A 503 -18.45 -1.76 -3.77
N VAL A 504 -19.33 -2.61 -3.23
CA VAL A 504 -19.00 -3.70 -2.31
C VAL A 504 -18.55 -4.97 -3.03
N VAL A 505 -18.76 -5.05 -4.34
CA VAL A 505 -18.34 -6.17 -5.18
C VAL A 505 -16.90 -5.96 -5.67
N ASN A 506 -16.54 -4.71 -5.98
CA ASN A 506 -15.21 -4.37 -6.46
C ASN A 506 -14.22 -4.18 -5.28
N LYS A 507 -13.22 -5.06 -5.20
CA LYS A 507 -12.21 -5.00 -4.13
C LYS A 507 -11.33 -3.76 -4.12
N ASN A 508 -11.27 -3.04 -5.25
CA ASN A 508 -10.54 -1.76 -5.33
C ASN A 508 -11.31 -0.58 -4.71
N SER A 509 -12.58 -0.74 -4.34
CA SER A 509 -13.39 0.27 -3.63
C SER A 509 -13.51 0.01 -2.13
N HIS A 510 -12.77 -0.96 -1.59
CA HIS A 510 -12.73 -1.25 -0.16
C HIS A 510 -12.14 -0.08 0.66
N THR A 511 -12.68 0.13 1.86
CA THR A 511 -12.42 1.33 2.70
C THR A 511 -12.21 0.98 4.18
N GLU A 512 -11.89 -0.27 4.51
CA GLU A 512 -11.68 -0.73 5.89
C GLU A 512 -10.66 0.12 6.66
N PRO A 513 -9.50 0.50 6.09
CA PRO A 513 -8.57 1.39 6.78
C PRO A 513 -9.21 2.74 7.15
N SER A 514 -10.04 3.32 6.27
CA SER A 514 -10.77 4.56 6.54
C SER A 514 -11.79 4.40 7.66
N ILE A 515 -12.49 3.27 7.69
CA ILE A 515 -13.48 2.95 8.74
C ILE A 515 -12.77 2.79 10.08
N HIS A 516 -11.65 2.05 10.13
CA HIS A 516 -10.85 1.92 11.34
C HIS A 516 -10.23 3.25 11.78
N PHE A 517 -9.83 4.10 10.85
CA PHE A 517 -9.37 5.45 11.14
C PHE A 517 -10.48 6.32 11.75
N LEU A 518 -11.70 6.27 11.20
CA LEU A 518 -12.88 6.95 11.74
C LEU A 518 -13.18 6.49 13.18
N LEU A 519 -13.20 5.18 13.40
CA LEU A 519 -13.46 4.59 14.71
C LEU A 519 -12.35 4.87 15.73
N GLY A 520 -11.09 4.95 15.27
CA GLY A 520 -9.94 5.22 16.12
C GLY A 520 -9.81 6.68 16.53
N THR A 521 -10.13 7.59 15.60
CA THR A 521 -10.04 9.04 15.84
C THR A 521 -11.26 9.61 16.55
N LYS A 522 -12.41 8.92 16.52
CA LYS A 522 -13.63 9.29 17.26
C LYS A 522 -13.97 10.78 17.11
N PRO A 523 -14.14 11.28 15.87
CA PRO A 523 -14.43 12.69 15.66
C PRO A 523 -15.75 13.08 16.36
N ASP A 524 -15.80 14.28 16.93
CA ASP A 524 -17.03 14.87 17.46
C ASP A 524 -17.88 15.45 16.32
N ALA A 525 -17.25 15.88 15.23
CA ALA A 525 -17.92 16.33 14.02
C ALA A 525 -17.08 16.07 12.76
N CYS A 526 -17.73 15.94 11.61
CA CYS A 526 -17.06 15.62 10.34
C CYS A 526 -17.34 16.67 9.26
N ILE A 527 -16.37 16.85 8.36
CA ILE A 527 -16.53 17.52 7.07
C ILE A 527 -16.42 16.45 5.99
N LEU A 528 -17.40 16.41 5.07
CA LEU A 528 -17.41 15.45 3.98
C LEU A 528 -17.00 16.10 2.66
N VAL A 529 -15.91 15.61 2.07
CA VAL A 529 -15.43 16.05 0.77
C VAL A 529 -16.01 15.19 -0.35
N VAL A 530 -16.63 15.82 -1.34
CA VAL A 530 -17.33 15.15 -2.45
C VAL A 530 -16.75 15.55 -3.82
N ASN A 531 -16.92 14.70 -4.83
CA ASN A 531 -16.69 15.09 -6.23
C ASN A 531 -17.97 15.71 -6.82
N SER A 532 -17.81 16.56 -7.84
CA SER A 532 -18.92 17.08 -8.63
C SER A 532 -19.74 15.98 -9.33
N THR A 533 -19.12 14.82 -9.58
CA THR A 533 -19.71 13.68 -10.30
C THR A 533 -20.31 12.60 -9.39
N ASP A 534 -20.21 12.75 -8.06
CA ASP A 534 -20.76 11.74 -7.15
C ASP A 534 -22.29 11.79 -7.16
N SER A 535 -22.93 10.63 -7.10
CA SER A 535 -24.40 10.54 -7.07
C SER A 535 -24.95 10.96 -5.71
N ASP A 536 -26.15 11.51 -5.69
CA ASP A 536 -26.77 11.95 -4.43
C ASP A 536 -27.02 10.79 -3.46
N ALA A 537 -27.35 9.62 -3.98
CA ALA A 537 -27.48 8.40 -3.20
C ALA A 537 -26.16 8.07 -2.48
N TYR A 538 -25.04 8.09 -3.21
CA TYR A 538 -23.74 7.74 -2.61
C TYR A 538 -23.25 8.78 -1.60
N ILE A 539 -23.50 10.07 -1.85
CA ILE A 539 -23.21 11.12 -0.88
C ILE A 539 -24.05 10.91 0.38
N GLN A 540 -25.36 10.65 0.24
CA GLN A 540 -26.24 10.38 1.38
C GLN A 540 -25.80 9.16 2.17
N ASP A 541 -25.49 8.05 1.50
CA ASP A 541 -24.99 6.82 2.11
C ASP A 541 -23.69 7.09 2.89
N THR A 542 -22.82 7.97 2.37
CA THR A 542 -21.57 8.34 3.05
C THR A 542 -21.82 9.20 4.29
N ILE A 543 -22.74 10.17 4.22
CA ILE A 543 -23.17 10.96 5.38
C ILE A 543 -23.74 10.04 6.47
N ASP A 544 -24.62 9.12 6.08
CA ASP A 544 -25.22 8.15 6.99
C ASP A 544 -24.18 7.19 7.54
N GLY A 545 -23.24 6.71 6.73
CA GLY A 545 -22.14 5.86 7.15
C GLY A 545 -21.29 6.51 8.25
N ILE A 546 -20.89 7.77 8.05
CA ILE A 546 -20.15 8.55 9.07
C ILE A 546 -20.97 8.63 10.36
N ARG A 547 -22.24 9.05 10.27
CA ARG A 547 -23.12 9.19 11.43
C ARG A 547 -23.36 7.87 12.16
N ILE A 548 -23.56 6.78 11.42
CA ILE A 548 -23.86 5.47 12.00
C ILE A 548 -22.62 4.90 12.70
N LEU A 549 -21.45 5.00 12.08
CA LEU A 549 -20.21 4.41 12.58
C LEU A 549 -19.58 5.24 13.71
N SER A 550 -19.53 6.57 13.57
CA SER A 550 -18.85 7.45 14.52
C SER A 550 -19.77 8.16 15.52
N LYS A 551 -21.08 8.22 15.23
CA LYS A 551 -22.06 9.09 15.92
C LYS A 551 -21.84 10.58 15.73
N ALA A 552 -20.82 10.99 14.97
CA ALA A 552 -20.56 12.38 14.62
C ALA A 552 -21.51 12.87 13.51
N PRO A 553 -22.02 14.11 13.60
CA PRO A 553 -22.70 14.76 12.49
C PRO A 553 -21.69 15.15 11.39
N VAL A 554 -22.18 15.23 10.15
CA VAL A 554 -21.47 15.93 9.07
C VAL A 554 -21.93 17.39 9.09
N LEU A 555 -21.00 18.33 9.29
CA LEU A 555 -21.30 19.76 9.44
C LEU A 555 -21.51 20.47 8.10
N LEU A 556 -20.76 20.07 7.08
CA LEU A 556 -20.77 20.68 5.77
C LEU A 556 -20.21 19.74 4.71
N LEU A 557 -20.57 20.02 3.46
CA LEU A 557 -20.04 19.38 2.27
C LEU A 557 -19.00 20.29 1.62
N ALA A 558 -17.88 19.72 1.18
CA ALA A 558 -16.83 20.46 0.51
C ALA A 558 -16.48 19.84 -0.84
N MET A 559 -16.15 20.66 -1.83
CA MET A 559 -15.77 20.18 -3.16
C MET A 559 -14.59 20.96 -3.75
N SER A 560 -13.82 20.28 -4.61
CA SER A 560 -12.79 20.94 -5.41
C SER A 560 -13.44 21.76 -6.53
N ASP A 561 -12.75 22.81 -6.96
CA ASP A 561 -12.97 23.59 -8.17
C ASP A 561 -12.61 22.85 -9.49
N LYS A 562 -12.19 21.58 -9.39
CA LYS A 562 -11.81 20.74 -10.53
C LYS A 562 -12.78 19.58 -10.69
N GLU A 563 -13.35 19.48 -11.87
CA GLU A 563 -14.15 18.35 -12.29
C GLU A 563 -13.27 17.27 -12.89
N LYS A 564 -13.60 15.99 -12.63
CA LYS A 564 -12.89 14.84 -13.19
C LYS A 564 -13.78 14.09 -14.16
N HIS A 565 -13.28 13.91 -15.38
CA HIS A 565 -13.92 13.07 -16.37
C HIS A 565 -13.15 11.77 -16.51
N ALA A 566 -13.83 10.65 -16.27
CA ALA A 566 -13.34 9.32 -16.56
C ALA A 566 -13.78 8.92 -17.97
N ARG A 567 -12.82 8.63 -18.86
CA ARG A 567 -13.06 8.06 -20.18
C ARG A 567 -12.45 6.67 -20.26
N SER A 568 -13.28 5.64 -20.36
CA SER A 568 -12.82 4.27 -20.58
C SER A 568 -12.70 3.97 -22.07
N VAL A 569 -11.51 3.54 -22.52
CA VAL A 569 -11.26 3.09 -23.90
C VAL A 569 -10.41 1.82 -23.81
N TYR A 570 -10.85 0.72 -24.46
CA TYR A 570 -10.16 -0.59 -24.44
C TYR A 570 -9.82 -1.10 -23.03
N GLY A 571 -10.77 -0.98 -22.08
CA GLY A 571 -10.56 -1.43 -20.70
C GLY A 571 -9.60 -0.57 -19.86
N LYS A 572 -9.06 0.53 -20.42
CA LYS A 572 -8.26 1.52 -19.68
C LYS A 572 -9.07 2.78 -19.42
N THR A 573 -9.22 3.14 -18.14
CA THR A 573 -9.88 4.37 -17.71
C THR A 573 -8.88 5.51 -17.62
N TRP A 574 -9.09 6.55 -18.43
CA TRP A 574 -8.34 7.79 -18.41
C TRP A 574 -9.11 8.83 -17.61
N ILE A 575 -8.51 9.35 -16.54
CA ILE A 575 -9.12 10.43 -15.75
C ILE A 575 -8.45 11.74 -16.15
N SER A 576 -9.22 12.64 -16.77
CA SER A 576 -8.79 14.01 -17.09
C SER A 576 -9.49 14.99 -16.15
N SER A 577 -8.75 15.94 -15.60
CA SER A 577 -9.33 17.02 -14.79
C SER A 577 -9.54 18.29 -15.61
N ARG A 578 -10.70 18.94 -15.45
CA ARG A 578 -11.04 20.24 -16.02
C ARG A 578 -11.31 21.23 -14.90
N GLN A 579 -10.86 22.47 -15.03
CA GLN A 579 -11.24 23.53 -14.10
C GLN A 579 -12.66 24.00 -14.39
N MET A 580 -13.50 24.05 -13.36
CA MET A 580 -14.87 24.54 -13.46
C MET A 580 -14.89 26.07 -13.48
N SER A 581 -15.89 26.64 -14.14
CA SER A 581 -16.18 28.08 -14.04
C SER A 581 -16.81 28.41 -12.70
N GLU A 582 -16.77 29.68 -12.30
CA GLU A 582 -17.42 30.15 -11.05
C GLU A 582 -18.92 29.83 -11.02
N GLY A 583 -19.62 29.95 -12.16
CA GLY A 583 -21.03 29.58 -12.28
C GLY A 583 -21.28 28.09 -12.05
N GLU A 584 -20.47 27.21 -12.65
CA GLU A 584 -20.58 25.77 -12.45
C GLU A 584 -20.31 25.37 -10.98
N ILE A 585 -19.34 26.02 -10.34
CA ILE A 585 -19.07 25.80 -8.92
C ILE A 585 -20.30 26.19 -8.08
N GLN A 586 -20.85 27.37 -8.33
CA GLN A 586 -22.02 27.87 -7.61
C GLN A 586 -23.23 26.95 -7.78
N ASP A 587 -23.52 26.51 -9.02
CA ASP A 587 -24.62 25.58 -9.31
C ASP A 587 -24.46 24.25 -8.55
N HIS A 588 -23.23 23.72 -8.49
CA HIS A 588 -22.95 22.50 -7.73
C HIS A 588 -23.10 22.70 -6.21
N LEU A 589 -22.65 23.83 -5.67
CA LEU A 589 -22.82 24.14 -4.25
C LEU A 589 -24.30 24.27 -3.88
N GLU A 590 -25.09 25.01 -4.67
CA GLU A 590 -26.54 25.16 -4.45
C GLU A 590 -27.28 23.82 -4.51
N ARG A 591 -26.91 22.96 -5.47
CA ARG A 591 -27.43 21.60 -5.58
C ARG A 591 -27.15 20.78 -4.31
N LEU A 592 -25.91 20.83 -3.80
CA LEU A 592 -25.54 20.11 -2.58
C LEU A 592 -26.32 20.63 -1.37
N GLU A 593 -26.44 21.96 -1.20
CA GLU A 593 -27.20 22.54 -0.10
C GLU A 593 -28.69 22.16 -0.18
N ALA A 594 -29.28 22.18 -1.37
CA ALA A 594 -30.67 21.81 -1.59
C ALA A 594 -30.93 20.32 -1.36
N SER A 595 -30.04 19.43 -1.82
CA SER A 595 -30.23 17.98 -1.70
C SER A 595 -30.04 17.47 -0.26
N PHE A 596 -29.09 18.04 0.49
CA PHE A 596 -28.68 17.49 1.79
C PHE A 596 -29.05 18.36 3.00
N GLY A 597 -29.47 19.61 2.79
CA GLY A 597 -29.75 20.55 3.87
C GLY A 597 -28.53 20.91 4.72
N LEU A 598 -27.33 20.68 4.19
CA LEU A 598 -26.03 20.99 4.81
C LEU A 598 -25.36 22.12 4.02
N PRO A 599 -24.64 23.05 4.69
CA PRO A 599 -23.81 24.04 4.01
C PRO A 599 -22.84 23.37 3.02
N ALA A 600 -22.60 24.00 1.87
CA ALA A 600 -21.62 23.54 0.90
C ALA A 600 -20.55 24.62 0.62
N VAL A 601 -19.29 24.21 0.51
CA VAL A 601 -18.16 25.14 0.26
C VAL A 601 -17.21 24.65 -0.83
N ALA A 602 -16.64 25.60 -1.58
CA ALA A 602 -15.52 25.33 -2.46
C ALA A 602 -14.20 25.40 -1.68
N ILE A 603 -13.36 24.37 -1.78
CA ILE A 603 -12.13 24.21 -0.96
C ILE A 603 -11.08 25.30 -1.26
N VAL A 604 -10.98 25.71 -2.52
CA VAL A 604 -9.90 26.61 -2.98
C VAL A 604 -10.27 28.09 -2.80
N ALA A 605 -11.56 28.42 -2.77
CA ALA A 605 -12.02 29.80 -2.64
C ALA A 605 -11.82 30.33 -1.21
N GLU A 606 -11.22 31.50 -1.07
CA GLU A 606 -10.93 32.12 0.22
C GLU A 606 -12.19 32.29 1.10
N GLU A 607 -13.29 32.74 0.49
CA GLU A 607 -14.60 32.86 1.15
C GLU A 607 -15.12 31.51 1.63
N GLY A 608 -14.92 30.45 0.83
CA GLY A 608 -15.28 29.07 1.19
C GLY A 608 -14.45 28.55 2.36
N GLN A 609 -13.15 28.85 2.38
CA GLN A 609 -12.26 28.48 3.48
C GLN A 609 -12.63 29.19 4.80
N GLN A 610 -12.96 30.48 4.73
CA GLN A 610 -13.44 31.23 5.89
C GLN A 610 -14.77 30.69 6.40
N ARG A 611 -15.76 30.50 5.51
CA ARG A 611 -17.09 29.95 5.85
C ARG A 611 -16.96 28.58 6.50
N MET A 612 -16.07 27.73 6.01
CA MET A 612 -15.79 26.41 6.59
C MET A 612 -15.30 26.51 8.04
N ALA A 613 -14.31 27.37 8.31
CA ALA A 613 -13.79 27.55 9.67
C ALA A 613 -14.87 28.10 10.61
N ASP A 614 -15.66 29.07 10.15
CA ASP A 614 -16.73 29.67 10.95
C ASP A 614 -17.82 28.65 11.30
N ILE A 615 -18.20 27.76 10.38
CA ILE A 615 -19.15 26.67 10.66
C ILE A 615 -18.62 25.74 11.75
N VAL A 616 -17.35 25.34 11.65
CA VAL A 616 -16.70 24.46 12.66
C VAL A 616 -16.69 25.14 14.03
N VAL A 617 -16.25 26.39 14.10
CA VAL A 617 -16.17 27.14 15.36
C VAL A 617 -17.56 27.34 15.97
N ASN A 618 -18.55 27.75 15.17
CA ASN A 618 -19.90 27.99 15.65
C ASN A 618 -20.57 26.72 16.19
N HIS A 619 -20.31 25.56 15.58
CA HIS A 619 -20.83 24.27 16.04
C HIS A 619 -20.37 23.98 17.48
N PHE A 620 -19.07 24.02 17.75
CA PHE A 620 -18.55 23.73 19.09
C PHE A 620 -18.75 24.87 20.10
N ALA A 621 -18.94 26.11 19.64
CA ALA A 621 -19.33 27.22 20.50
C ALA A 621 -20.79 27.07 20.99
N ALA A 622 -21.71 26.59 20.14
CA ALA A 622 -23.12 26.42 20.47
C ALA A 622 -23.38 25.25 21.45
N GLU A 623 -22.62 24.17 21.35
CA GLU A 623 -22.72 23.03 22.28
C GLU A 623 -22.21 23.35 23.69
N ARG A 624 -21.27 24.30 23.80
CA ARG A 624 -20.89 24.95 25.07
C ARG A 624 -21.90 26.05 25.40
N GLY A 625 -23.15 25.69 25.67
CA GLY A 625 -24.17 26.63 26.18
C GLY A 625 -23.63 27.45 27.37
N PRO A 626 -24.20 28.64 27.67
CA PRO A 626 -23.68 29.51 28.70
C PRO A 626 -23.56 28.73 30.01
N VAL A 627 -22.35 28.67 30.57
CA VAL A 627 -22.13 28.15 31.93
C VAL A 627 -23.11 28.88 32.82
N SER A 628 -24.10 28.17 33.35
CA SER A 628 -25.07 28.76 34.26
C SER A 628 -24.31 29.43 35.41
N GLU A 629 -24.67 30.67 35.73
CA GLU A 629 -24.11 31.41 36.88
C GLU A 629 -24.27 30.68 38.22
N GLU A 630 -24.98 29.55 38.25
CA GLU A 630 -25.19 28.72 39.45
C GLU A 630 -23.92 28.05 39.99
N ILE A 631 -22.85 27.90 39.20
CA ILE A 631 -21.58 27.32 39.69
C ILE A 631 -20.67 28.36 40.36
N LYS A 632 -20.91 29.67 40.21
CA LYS A 632 -20.17 30.71 40.96
C LYS A 632 -20.72 30.99 42.37
N LYS A 633 -21.76 30.27 42.80
CA LYS A 633 -22.34 30.39 44.16
C LYS A 633 -22.29 29.12 45.01
N ALA A 634 -21.61 28.07 44.56
CA ALA A 634 -21.38 26.88 45.38
C ALA A 634 -19.95 26.36 45.21
N GLY A 635 -19.04 26.83 46.07
CA GLY A 635 -17.67 26.32 46.20
C GLY A 635 -16.65 27.40 46.42
#